data_AF-A0A0R3R1F5-F1
#
_entry.id   AF-A0A0R3R1F5-F1
#
_cell.length_a   1.000
_cell.length_b   1.000
_cell.length_c   1.000
_cell.angle_alpha   90.00
_cell.angle_beta   90.00
_cell.angle_gamma   90.00
#
_symmetry.space_group_name_H-M   'P 1'
#
loop_
_entity.id
_entity.type
_entity.pdbx_description
1 polymer ?
#
loop_
_entity_poly.entity_id
_entity_poly.type
_entity_poly.pdbx_seq_one_letter_code
_entity_poly.pdbx_strand_id
1 'polypeptide(L)'
;MRARFDAYKEESDPDKARLIYLDGCRQVWERKHWTTFRFASDIGGAAYNRDTHNMPDAMLDSTTWTNVEREQFPYYFNRREQRKKELLAQWSKIEKEWDDELAKIQTELPKSAEEVKQK
;
A
#
# COMPACT_ATOMS: atom_id res chain seq x y z
N MET A 1 26.38 -16.51 -2.90
CA MET A 1 25.52 -16.00 -1.81
C MET A 1 24.41 -16.96 -1.44
N ARG A 2 23.56 -17.43 -2.37
CA ARG A 2 22.47 -18.39 -2.06
C ARG A 2 22.90 -19.60 -1.22
N ALA A 3 23.97 -20.31 -1.61
CA ALA A 3 24.48 -21.45 -0.84
C ALA A 3 24.82 -21.15 0.64
N ARG A 4 25.22 -19.91 0.99
CA ARG A 4 25.45 -19.52 2.39
C ARG A 4 24.14 -19.38 3.16
N PHE A 5 23.08 -18.89 2.52
CA PHE A 5 21.75 -18.84 3.12
C PHE A 5 21.17 -20.24 3.27
N ASP A 6 21.37 -21.11 2.29
CA ASP A 6 20.87 -22.48 2.33
C ASP A 6 21.49 -23.30 3.48
N ALA A 7 22.77 -23.05 3.81
CA ALA A 7 23.48 -23.71 4.91
C ALA A 7 22.89 -23.41 6.31
N TYR A 8 22.30 -22.23 6.51
CA TYR A 8 21.72 -21.80 7.79
C TYR A 8 20.18 -21.82 7.80
N LYS A 9 19.57 -22.43 6.78
CA LYS A 9 18.11 -22.43 6.61
C LYS A 9 17.38 -23.20 7.71
N GLU A 10 17.99 -24.26 8.24
CA GLU A 10 17.38 -25.18 9.20
C GLU A 10 17.83 -24.93 10.66
N GLU A 11 18.37 -23.75 10.97
CA GLU A 11 18.74 -23.43 12.36
C GLU A 11 17.49 -23.23 13.24
N SER A 12 17.37 -24.04 14.29
CA SER A 12 16.20 -24.03 15.20
C SER A 12 16.33 -23.05 16.37
N ASP A 13 17.55 -22.62 16.71
CA ASP A 13 17.81 -21.76 17.86
C ASP A 13 17.55 -20.27 17.52
N PRO A 14 16.58 -19.60 18.20
CA PRO A 14 16.23 -18.22 17.91
C PRO A 14 17.37 -17.23 18.20
N ASP A 15 18.24 -17.49 19.17
CA ASP A 15 19.31 -16.56 19.53
C ASP A 15 20.45 -16.62 18.51
N LYS A 16 20.78 -17.82 18.02
CA LYS A 16 21.73 -17.98 16.90
C LYS A 16 21.19 -17.37 15.61
N ALA A 17 19.91 -17.55 15.30
CA ALA A 17 19.30 -16.96 14.11
C ALA A 17 19.40 -15.43 14.11
N ARG A 18 19.18 -14.79 15.27
CA ARG A 18 19.37 -13.34 15.43
C ARG A 18 20.82 -12.91 15.22
N LEU A 19 21.79 -13.64 15.77
CA LEU A 19 23.21 -13.33 15.59
C LEU A 19 23.65 -13.43 14.13
N ILE A 20 23.23 -14.48 13.41
CA ILE A 20 23.52 -14.66 11.98
C ILE A 20 22.89 -13.53 11.15
N TYR A 21 21.68 -13.11 11.50
CA TYR A 21 21.01 -11.97 10.86
C TYR A 21 21.78 -10.65 11.07
N LEU A 22 22.23 -10.38 12.30
CA LEU A 22 23.01 -9.19 12.62
C LEU A 22 24.35 -9.17 11.89
N ASP A 23 25.05 -10.31 11.84
CA ASP A 23 26.29 -10.44 11.07
C ASP A 23 26.07 -10.22 9.57
N GLY A 24 24.97 -10.76 9.02
CA GLY A 24 24.56 -10.51 7.63
C GLY A 24 24.32 -9.03 7.33
N CYS A 25 23.58 -8.33 8.21
CA CYS A 25 23.35 -6.89 8.10
C CYS A 25 24.66 -6.09 8.12
N ARG A 26 25.57 -6.44 9.05
CA ARG A 26 26.89 -5.81 9.16
C ARG A 26 27.71 -6.03 7.88
N GLN A 27 27.74 -7.24 7.35
CA GLN A 27 28.44 -7.56 6.12
C GLN A 27 27.91 -6.77 4.92
N VAL A 28 26.58 -6.61 4.81
CA VAL A 28 25.97 -5.78 3.75
C VAL A 28 26.38 -4.32 3.92
N TRP A 29 26.41 -3.79 5.14
CA TRP A 29 26.79 -2.41 5.39
C TRP A 29 28.24 -2.11 5.03
N GLU A 30 29.17 -3.00 5.39
CA GLU A 30 30.61 -2.84 5.10
C GLU A 30 30.93 -3.01 3.62
N ARG A 31 30.19 -3.87 2.89
CA ARG A 31 30.50 -4.26 1.51
C ARG A 31 29.58 -3.65 0.45
N LYS A 32 28.61 -2.82 0.83
CA LYS A 32 27.73 -2.17 -0.16
C LYS A 32 28.55 -1.25 -1.05
N HIS A 33 28.26 -1.28 -2.35
CA HIS A 33 28.81 -0.30 -3.28
C HIS A 33 28.21 1.09 -2.97
N TRP A 34 29.01 2.15 -3.15
CA TRP A 34 28.61 3.52 -2.85
C TRP A 34 27.44 4.00 -3.73
N THR A 35 27.32 3.49 -4.96
CA THR A 35 26.15 3.68 -5.83
C THR A 35 25.43 2.36 -6.06
N THR A 36 24.27 2.16 -5.45
CA THR A 36 23.46 0.97 -5.74
C THR A 36 22.71 1.13 -7.05
N PHE A 37 22.61 0.05 -7.83
CA PHE A 37 21.68 0.02 -8.96
C PHE A 37 20.25 0.17 -8.43
N ARG A 38 19.47 1.01 -9.09
CA ARG A 38 18.07 1.28 -8.75
C ARG A 38 17.26 1.32 -10.04
N PHE A 39 16.06 0.76 -10.01
CA PHE A 39 15.17 0.84 -11.17
C PHE A 39 14.74 2.28 -11.40
N ALA A 40 14.46 2.61 -12.66
CA ALA A 40 14.23 4.00 -13.05
C ALA A 40 13.03 4.63 -12.32
N SER A 41 11.96 3.87 -12.12
CA SER A 41 10.71 4.30 -11.45
C SER A 41 10.76 4.26 -9.93
N ASP A 42 11.73 3.56 -9.34
CA ASP A 42 11.85 3.45 -7.88
C ASP A 42 12.26 4.78 -7.27
N ILE A 43 12.00 4.95 -5.98
CA ILE A 43 12.33 6.16 -5.21
C ILE A 43 13.82 6.48 -5.32
N GLY A 44 14.14 7.60 -5.98
CA GLY A 44 15.51 8.05 -6.25
C GLY A 44 16.19 7.34 -7.43
N GLY A 45 15.43 6.71 -8.31
CA GLY A 45 15.84 6.31 -9.65
C GLY A 45 15.77 7.48 -10.63
N ALA A 46 16.35 7.32 -11.82
CA ALA A 46 16.46 8.41 -12.80
C ALA A 46 15.12 8.93 -13.35
N ALA A 47 14.06 8.13 -13.30
CA ALA A 47 12.72 8.47 -13.77
C ALA A 47 11.71 8.57 -12.61
N TYR A 48 12.17 8.58 -11.36
CA TYR A 48 11.30 8.74 -10.21
C TYR A 48 10.53 10.05 -10.32
N ASN A 49 9.20 10.00 -10.18
CA ASN A 49 8.33 11.16 -10.30
C ASN A 49 8.42 11.94 -11.62
N ARG A 50 8.85 11.30 -12.72
CA ARG A 50 8.77 11.93 -14.04
C ARG A 50 7.32 12.14 -14.51
N ASP A 51 6.43 11.24 -14.09
CA ASP A 51 5.01 11.23 -14.48
C ASP A 51 4.07 11.80 -13.40
N THR A 52 4.52 12.79 -12.63
CA THR A 52 3.72 13.39 -11.55
C THR A 52 2.58 14.29 -12.04
N HIS A 53 2.40 14.42 -13.36
CA HIS A 53 1.35 15.26 -13.95
C HIS A 53 -0.02 14.57 -13.98
N ASN A 54 -0.22 13.51 -13.20
CA ASN A 54 -1.52 12.88 -13.04
C ASN A 54 -2.46 13.81 -12.27
N MET A 55 -3.22 14.60 -13.02
CA MET A 55 -4.27 15.47 -12.51
C MET A 55 -5.32 14.62 -11.78
N PRO A 56 -5.78 14.99 -10.57
CA PRO A 56 -6.87 14.28 -9.93
C PRO A 56 -8.14 14.35 -10.78
N ASP A 57 -8.89 13.24 -10.86
CA ASP A 57 -10.14 13.18 -11.63
C ASP A 57 -11.16 14.24 -11.20
N ALA A 58 -11.16 14.62 -9.91
CA ALA A 58 -11.99 15.69 -9.37
C ALA A 58 -11.79 17.04 -10.08
N MET A 59 -10.64 17.28 -10.73
CA MET A 59 -10.43 18.50 -11.50
C MET A 59 -11.31 18.59 -12.74
N LEU A 60 -11.81 17.48 -13.27
CA LEU A 60 -12.77 17.50 -14.38
C LEU A 60 -14.18 17.96 -13.94
N ASP A 61 -14.42 18.08 -12.63
CA ASP A 61 -15.61 18.69 -12.05
C ASP A 61 -15.39 20.12 -11.57
N SER A 62 -14.14 20.61 -11.58
CA SER A 62 -13.84 21.96 -11.14
C SER A 62 -14.33 22.99 -12.16
N THR A 63 -14.52 24.22 -11.68
CA THR A 63 -14.97 25.41 -12.44
C THR A 63 -14.16 25.71 -13.70
N THR A 64 -13.01 25.05 -13.89
CA THR A 64 -12.16 25.20 -15.07
C THR A 64 -12.78 24.62 -16.33
N TRP A 65 -13.69 23.63 -16.23
CA TRP A 65 -14.35 23.02 -17.41
C TRP A 65 -15.72 23.64 -17.68
N THR A 66 -15.85 24.35 -18.80
CA THR A 66 -17.12 24.96 -19.22
C THR A 66 -18.02 23.93 -19.89
N ASN A 67 -19.36 24.11 -19.86
CA ASN A 67 -20.32 23.19 -20.49
C ASN A 67 -19.99 22.87 -21.96
N VAL A 68 -19.50 23.86 -22.71
CA VAL A 68 -19.08 23.70 -24.11
C VAL A 68 -17.94 22.68 -24.27
N GLU A 69 -16.99 22.67 -23.34
CA GLU A 69 -15.85 21.73 -23.37
C GLU A 69 -16.27 20.33 -22.93
N ARG A 70 -17.27 20.24 -22.04
CA ARG A 70 -17.85 18.95 -21.61
C ARG A 70 -18.67 18.31 -22.73
N GLU A 71 -19.41 19.13 -23.48
CA GLU A 71 -20.23 18.70 -24.62
C GLU A 71 -19.38 18.15 -25.78
N GLN A 72 -18.09 18.50 -25.84
CA GLN A 72 -17.16 17.90 -26.79
C GLN A 72 -16.92 16.39 -26.55
N PHE A 73 -17.09 15.92 -25.30
CA PHE A 73 -16.85 14.52 -24.91
C PHE A 73 -18.07 13.87 -24.23
N PRO A 74 -19.23 13.79 -24.91
CA PRO A 74 -20.50 13.43 -24.27
C PRO A 74 -20.49 12.00 -23.72
N TYR A 75 -19.90 11.06 -24.45
CA TYR A 75 -19.82 9.66 -24.01
C TYR A 75 -18.90 9.45 -22.80
N TYR A 76 -17.84 10.24 -22.68
CA TYR A 76 -16.93 10.15 -21.53
C TYR A 76 -17.60 10.65 -20.24
N PHE A 77 -18.22 11.83 -20.29
CA PHE A 77 -18.90 12.40 -19.13
C PHE A 77 -20.11 11.56 -18.70
N ASN A 78 -20.89 11.01 -19.63
CA ASN A 78 -22.02 10.14 -19.27
C ASN A 78 -21.57 8.88 -18.51
N ARG A 79 -20.48 8.22 -18.96
CA ARG A 79 -19.90 7.07 -18.24
C ARG A 79 -19.30 7.46 -16.90
N ARG A 80 -18.74 8.66 -16.79
CA ARG A 80 -18.18 9.18 -15.54
C ARG A 80 -19.28 9.43 -14.49
N GLU A 81 -20.41 10.01 -14.89
CA GLU A 81 -21.55 10.22 -14.00
C GLU A 81 -22.17 8.89 -13.50
N GLN A 82 -22.17 7.85 -14.33
CA GLN A 82 -22.58 6.50 -13.89
C GLN A 82 -21.63 5.96 -12.80
N ARG A 83 -20.32 6.01 -13.04
CA ARG A 83 -19.31 5.56 -12.06
C ARG A 83 -19.34 6.34 -10.75
N LYS A 84 -19.63 7.65 -10.78
CA LYS A 84 -19.80 8.45 -9.56
C LYS A 84 -20.98 7.97 -8.70
N LYS A 85 -22.11 7.64 -9.34
CA LYS A 85 -23.28 7.09 -8.62
C LYS A 85 -22.97 5.74 -7.99
N GLU A 86 -22.26 4.88 -8.72
CA GLU A 86 -21.79 3.59 -8.21
C GLU A 86 -20.87 3.78 -7.00
N LEU A 87 -19.92 4.71 -7.07
CA LEU A 87 -19.00 5.04 -5.99
C LEU A 87 -19.76 5.50 -4.73
N LEU A 88 -20.71 6.43 -4.87
CA LEU A 88 -21.50 6.91 -3.72
C LEU A 88 -22.34 5.79 -3.09
N ALA A 89 -22.93 4.92 -3.92
CA ALA A 89 -23.68 3.78 -3.43
C ALA A 89 -22.78 2.79 -2.67
N GLN A 90 -21.56 2.53 -3.14
CA GLN A 90 -20.59 1.68 -2.46
C GLN A 90 -20.06 2.32 -1.18
N TRP A 91 -19.77 3.62 -1.20
CA TRP A 91 -19.29 4.37 -0.05
C TRP A 91 -20.27 4.28 1.13
N SER A 92 -21.57 4.46 0.86
CA SER A 92 -22.60 4.33 1.91
C SER A 92 -22.73 2.94 2.53
N LYS A 93 -22.24 1.89 1.84
CA LYS A 93 -22.18 0.53 2.40
C LYS A 93 -20.95 0.36 3.27
N ILE A 94 -19.80 0.83 2.79
CA ILE A 94 -18.53 0.79 3.54
C ILE A 94 -18.66 1.55 4.86
N GLU A 95 -19.28 2.73 4.86
CA GLU A 95 -19.53 3.50 6.09
C GLU A 95 -20.33 2.68 7.12
N LYS A 96 -21.40 2.01 6.69
CA LYS A 96 -22.21 1.17 7.58
C LYS A 96 -21.43 -0.04 8.11
N GLU A 97 -20.66 -0.70 7.26
CA GLU A 97 -19.82 -1.84 7.65
C GLU A 97 -18.77 -1.41 8.68
N TRP A 98 -18.15 -0.24 8.49
CA TRP A 98 -17.20 0.33 9.45
C TRP A 98 -17.86 0.70 10.77
N ASP A 99 -19.04 1.33 10.75
CA ASP A 99 -19.80 1.64 11.96
C ASP A 99 -20.13 0.36 12.75
N ASP A 100 -20.53 -0.71 12.06
CA ASP A 100 -20.81 -2.02 12.65
C ASP A 100 -19.54 -2.68 13.24
N GLU A 101 -18.40 -2.60 12.55
CA GLU A 101 -17.12 -3.12 13.06
C GLU A 101 -16.63 -2.34 14.28
N LEU A 102 -16.71 -1.01 14.25
CA LEU A 102 -16.37 -0.16 15.38
C LEU A 102 -17.27 -0.43 16.58
N ALA A 103 -18.57 -0.63 16.35
CA ALA A 103 -19.51 -1.01 17.41
C ALA A 103 -19.17 -2.36 18.03
N LYS A 104 -18.78 -3.36 17.22
CA LYS A 104 -18.30 -4.67 17.72
C LYS A 104 -17.03 -4.54 18.57
N ILE A 105 -16.04 -3.80 18.08
CA ILE A 105 -14.78 -3.56 18.83
C ILE A 105 -15.04 -2.84 20.17
N GLN A 106 -16.00 -1.91 20.19
CA GLN A 106 -16.35 -1.17 21.41
C GLN A 106 -17.18 -1.98 22.40
N THR A 107 -17.97 -2.95 21.93
CA THR A 107 -18.84 -3.79 22.78
C THR A 107 -18.16 -5.06 23.26
N GLU A 108 -17.24 -5.64 22.48
CA GLU A 108 -16.45 -6.79 22.88
C GLU A 108 -15.19 -6.32 23.64
N LEU A 109 -15.08 -6.66 24.92
CA LEU A 109 -13.82 -6.52 25.65
C LEU A 109 -12.76 -7.39 24.96
N PRO A 110 -11.53 -6.88 24.74
CA PRO A 110 -10.47 -7.69 24.17
C PRO A 110 -10.25 -8.91 25.07
N LYS A 111 -10.41 -10.11 24.51
CA LYS A 111 -10.16 -11.36 25.23
C LYS A 111 -8.76 -11.28 25.83
N SER A 112 -8.64 -11.57 27.12
CA SER A 112 -7.37 -11.54 27.82
C SER A 112 -6.40 -12.50 27.12
N ALA A 113 -5.11 -12.14 27.09
CA ALA A 113 -4.07 -12.89 26.38
C ALA A 113 -3.90 -14.36 26.85
N GLU A 114 -4.57 -14.75 27.94
CA GLU A 114 -4.58 -16.09 28.50
C GLU A 114 -5.55 -17.04 27.79
N GLU A 115 -6.67 -16.54 27.24
CA GLU A 115 -7.69 -17.38 26.56
C GLU A 115 -7.29 -17.76 25.11
N VAL A 116 -6.45 -16.95 24.47
CA VAL A 116 -5.99 -17.19 23.09
C VAL A 116 -4.89 -18.27 23.03
N LYS A 117 -4.17 -18.53 24.13
CA LYS A 117 -3.11 -19.55 24.21
C LYS A 117 -3.63 -20.98 24.51
N GLN A 118 -4.91 -21.14 24.84
CA GLN A 118 -5.52 -22.43 25.19
C GLN A 118 -6.27 -23.11 24.02
N LYS A 119 -6.25 -22.51 22.82
CA LYS A 119 -6.70 -23.13 21.56
C LYS A 119 -5.51 -23.36 20.64
#